data_AF-A0A2D9TA50-F1
#
_entry.id   AF-A0A2D9TA50-F1
#
_cell.length_a   1.000
_cell.length_b   1.000
_cell.length_c   1.000
_cell.angle_alpha   90.00
_cell.angle_beta   90.00
_cell.angle_gamma   90.00
#
_symmetry.space_group_name_H-M   'P 1'
#
loop_
_entity.id
_entity.type
_entity.pdbx_description
1 polymer ?
#
loop_
_entity_poly.entity_id
_entity_poly.type
_entity_poly.pdbx_seq_one_letter_code
_entity_poly.pdbx_strand_id
1 'polypeptide(L)'
;MGEREDVMCPRPEGLARGSGPDDADRSSQQVLEEAAEPAFAELRNLLTAGQGTLAVARAELVPLAQVAARVRSAEEVPEELVRGALRALAQLEDVLGDTELAMERVTRMVRSLESATLSQGRTPLVSQIVEAAADLAHHATKLVGGVRWSGLEPGIRTSAPSTRAVPRLAAALATLATALGREGSAAGIDAAVEGEPEGGLRVHLTSPRSYDPSALAPFLQQAKGAVDVAPDGIRLDL
;
A
#
# COMPACT_ATOMS: atom_id res chain seq x y z
N MET A 1 20.11 -10.31 81.95
CA MET A 1 20.47 -9.12 81.17
C MET A 1 21.68 -9.49 80.33
N GLY A 2 21.57 -9.36 79.01
CA GLY A 2 22.53 -9.88 78.03
C GLY A 2 21.78 -10.13 76.73
N GLU A 3 21.67 -9.08 75.93
CA GLU A 3 20.79 -8.92 74.78
C GLU A 3 21.26 -9.73 73.57
N ARG A 4 20.29 -10.24 72.80
CA ARG A 4 20.50 -10.93 71.52
C ARG A 4 20.68 -9.88 70.42
N GLU A 5 21.82 -9.89 69.75
CA GLU A 5 22.02 -9.14 68.50
C GLU A 5 21.41 -9.93 67.34
N ASP A 6 20.22 -9.50 66.89
CA ASP A 6 19.63 -9.90 65.61
C ASP A 6 20.36 -9.15 64.47
N VAL A 7 21.20 -9.87 63.75
CA VAL A 7 21.86 -9.37 62.53
C VAL A 7 20.83 -9.36 61.40
N MET A 8 20.30 -8.17 61.13
CA MET A 8 19.37 -7.89 60.05
C MET A 8 20.12 -7.80 58.72
N CYS A 9 20.05 -8.84 57.87
CA CYS A 9 20.54 -8.75 56.50
C CYS A 9 19.60 -7.86 55.67
N PRO A 10 20.08 -6.81 54.98
CA PRO A 10 19.25 -6.05 54.04
C PRO A 10 18.90 -6.94 52.85
N ARG A 11 17.60 -7.06 52.59
CA ARG A 11 17.05 -7.75 51.42
C ARG A 11 17.39 -6.91 50.19
N PRO A 12 18.06 -7.44 49.15
CA PRO A 12 18.29 -6.69 47.94
C PRO A 12 16.94 -6.50 47.24
N GLU A 13 16.45 -5.26 47.20
CA GLU A 13 15.39 -4.81 46.30
C GLU A 13 15.92 -4.83 44.86
N GLY A 14 16.07 -6.04 44.33
CA GLY A 14 16.21 -6.27 42.91
C GLY A 14 14.90 -5.91 42.24
N LEU A 15 14.81 -4.67 41.76
CA LEU A 15 13.88 -4.20 40.75
C LEU A 15 13.95 -5.13 39.52
N ALA A 16 13.21 -6.23 39.57
CA ALA A 16 12.72 -6.87 38.38
C ALA A 16 11.68 -5.92 37.78
N ARG A 17 12.15 -4.91 37.04
CA ARG A 17 11.36 -4.31 35.97
C ARG A 17 11.03 -5.45 35.03
N GLY A 18 9.86 -6.05 35.22
CA GLY A 18 9.31 -6.98 34.25
C GLY A 18 9.22 -6.22 32.94
N SER A 19 10.02 -6.65 31.96
CA SER A 19 9.84 -6.25 30.57
C SER A 19 8.39 -6.55 30.23
N GLY A 20 7.58 -5.50 30.12
CA GLY A 20 6.17 -5.66 29.79
C GLY A 20 6.03 -6.27 28.40
N PRO A 21 4.86 -6.82 28.06
CA PRO A 21 4.57 -7.29 26.70
C PRO A 21 4.87 -6.21 25.62
N ASP A 22 4.78 -4.93 25.97
CA ASP A 22 5.12 -3.79 25.10
C ASP A 22 6.61 -3.65 24.75
N ASP A 23 7.54 -4.11 25.61
CA ASP A 23 8.98 -4.03 25.32
C ASP A 23 9.42 -5.09 24.31
N ALA A 24 8.77 -6.25 24.32
CA ALA A 24 9.01 -7.33 23.36
C ALA A 24 8.51 -6.97 21.94
N ASP A 25 7.35 -6.32 21.84
CA ASP A 25 6.81 -5.83 20.56
C ASP A 25 7.67 -4.70 19.97
N ARG A 26 8.16 -3.77 20.81
CA ARG A 26 9.09 -2.70 20.35
C ARG A 26 10.41 -3.25 19.82
N SER A 27 11.01 -4.22 20.53
CA SER A 27 12.28 -4.82 20.08
C SER A 27 12.13 -5.61 18.77
N SER A 28 11.04 -6.36 18.60
CA SER A 28 10.77 -7.13 17.39
C SER A 28 10.52 -6.23 16.17
N GLN A 29 9.83 -5.10 16.38
CA GLN A 29 9.54 -4.16 15.30
C GLN A 29 10.75 -3.29 14.94
N GLN A 30 11.59 -2.93 15.91
CA GLN A 30 12.88 -2.27 15.64
C GLN A 30 13.80 -3.17 14.81
N VAL A 31 13.88 -4.47 15.13
CA VAL A 31 14.64 -5.46 14.35
C VAL A 31 14.08 -5.59 12.93
N LEU A 32 12.76 -5.56 12.76
CA LEU A 32 12.13 -5.58 11.44
C LEU A 32 12.53 -4.35 10.60
N GLU A 33 12.58 -3.17 11.19
CA GLU A 33 12.93 -1.93 10.49
C GLU A 33 14.40 -1.90 10.08
N GLU A 34 15.30 -2.23 11.01
CA GLU A 34 16.74 -2.33 10.74
C GLU A 34 17.02 -3.34 9.60
N ALA A 35 16.21 -4.40 9.52
CA ALA A 35 16.27 -5.37 8.42
C ALA A 35 15.58 -4.90 7.12
N ALA A 36 14.52 -4.10 7.21
CA ALA A 36 13.71 -3.67 6.07
C ALA A 36 14.31 -2.48 5.31
N GLU A 37 14.99 -1.56 6.00
CA GLU A 37 15.62 -0.39 5.39
C GLU A 37 16.59 -0.73 4.23
N PRO A 38 17.55 -1.68 4.39
CA PRO A 38 18.42 -2.06 3.27
C PRO A 38 17.65 -2.70 2.11
N ALA A 39 16.57 -3.45 2.39
CA ALA A 39 15.74 -4.04 1.34
C ALA A 39 14.98 -2.97 0.53
N PHE A 40 14.40 -1.96 1.19
CA PHE A 40 13.74 -0.85 0.50
C PHE A 40 14.73 0.01 -0.28
N ALA A 41 15.94 0.24 0.24
CA ALA A 41 17.00 0.92 -0.49
C ALA A 41 17.36 0.19 -1.80
N GLU A 42 17.49 -1.14 -1.76
CA GLU A 42 17.75 -1.97 -2.94
C GLU A 42 16.60 -1.90 -3.95
N LEU A 43 15.35 -2.00 -3.49
CA LEU A 43 14.17 -1.84 -4.36
C LEU A 43 14.15 -0.48 -5.05
N ARG A 44 14.46 0.61 -4.33
CA ARG A 44 14.56 1.96 -4.91
C ARG A 44 15.65 2.03 -5.98
N ASN A 45 16.81 1.44 -5.74
CA ASN A 45 17.91 1.41 -6.71
C ASN A 45 17.50 0.67 -7.99
N LEU A 46 16.87 -0.50 -7.86
CA LEU A 46 16.39 -1.30 -8.98
C LEU A 46 15.32 -0.56 -9.80
N LEU A 47 14.36 0.09 -9.14
CA LEU A 47 13.32 0.88 -9.80
C LEU A 47 13.90 2.08 -10.54
N THR A 48 14.86 2.77 -9.93
CA THR A 48 15.55 3.92 -10.55
C THR A 48 16.33 3.48 -11.79
N ALA A 49 17.04 2.35 -11.71
CA ALA A 49 17.74 1.78 -12.86
C ALA A 49 16.76 1.36 -13.98
N GLY A 50 15.62 0.77 -13.61
CA GLY A 50 14.54 0.43 -14.54
C GLY A 50 13.98 1.65 -15.27
N GLN A 51 13.72 2.75 -14.55
CA GLN A 51 13.29 4.02 -15.14
C GLN A 51 14.34 4.60 -16.10
N GLY A 52 15.62 4.55 -15.73
CA GLY A 52 16.71 4.96 -16.62
C GLY A 52 16.76 4.13 -17.92
N THR A 53 16.52 2.83 -17.82
CA THR A 53 16.48 1.93 -18.99
C THR A 53 15.30 2.26 -19.92
N LEU A 54 14.12 2.55 -19.36
CA LEU A 54 12.94 2.98 -20.14
C LEU A 54 13.18 4.31 -20.84
N ALA A 55 13.82 5.27 -20.16
CA ALA A 55 14.17 6.56 -20.75
C ALA A 55 15.12 6.41 -21.96
N VAL A 56 16.12 5.52 -21.86
CA VAL A 56 16.99 5.17 -22.99
C VAL A 56 16.19 4.53 -24.11
N ALA A 57 15.36 3.53 -23.82
CA ALA A 57 14.53 2.87 -24.83
C ALA A 57 13.62 3.85 -25.59
N ARG A 58 13.02 4.81 -24.89
CA ARG A 58 12.20 5.87 -25.49
C ARG A 58 13.05 6.82 -26.35
N ALA A 59 14.25 7.17 -25.91
CA ALA A 59 15.17 8.00 -26.70
C ALA A 59 15.59 7.30 -28.00
N GLU A 60 15.76 5.98 -27.99
CA GLU A 60 16.10 5.17 -29.18
C GLU A 60 14.94 5.04 -30.18
N LEU A 61 13.68 5.28 -29.78
CA LEU A 61 12.56 5.33 -30.74
C LEU A 61 12.60 6.57 -31.65
N VAL A 62 13.18 7.67 -31.18
CA VAL A 62 13.29 8.92 -31.94
C VAL A 62 14.08 8.75 -33.26
N PRO A 63 15.32 8.20 -33.26
CA PRO A 63 16.03 7.96 -34.51
C PRO A 63 15.33 6.93 -35.40
N LEU A 64 14.68 5.91 -34.84
CA LEU A 64 13.90 4.93 -35.62
C LEU A 64 12.72 5.59 -36.34
N ALA A 65 12.02 6.51 -35.68
CA ALA A 65 10.96 7.31 -36.28
C ALA A 65 11.46 8.17 -37.45
N GLN A 66 12.64 8.79 -37.28
CA GLN A 66 13.28 9.58 -38.33
C GLN A 66 13.67 8.73 -39.54
N VAL A 67 14.22 7.53 -39.30
CA VAL A 67 14.55 6.57 -40.38
C VAL A 67 13.28 6.15 -41.11
N ALA A 68 12.22 5.78 -40.38
CA ALA A 68 10.94 5.39 -41.00
C ALA A 68 10.34 6.53 -41.85
N ALA A 69 10.44 7.77 -41.39
CA ALA A 69 9.98 8.94 -42.15
C ALA A 69 10.78 9.16 -43.45
N ARG A 70 12.10 8.96 -43.42
CA ARG A 70 12.97 9.05 -44.60
C ARG A 70 12.71 7.92 -45.59
N VAL A 71 12.55 6.70 -45.09
CA VAL A 71 12.21 5.52 -45.90
C VAL A 71 10.85 5.71 -46.60
N ARG A 72 9.87 6.31 -45.92
CA ARG A 72 8.58 6.66 -46.52
C ARG A 72 8.69 7.65 -47.69
N SER A 73 9.67 8.55 -47.64
CA SER A 73 9.91 9.53 -48.71
C SER A 73 10.75 8.98 -49.88
N ALA A 74 11.27 7.76 -49.77
CA ALA A 74 12.05 7.13 -50.83
C ALA A 74 11.13 6.38 -51.82
N GLU A 75 11.36 6.57 -53.11
CA GLU A 75 10.50 6.06 -54.18
C GLU A 75 10.62 4.53 -54.39
N GLU A 76 11.66 3.90 -53.83
CA GLU A 76 12.05 2.51 -54.09
C GLU A 76 11.54 1.48 -53.06
N VAL A 77 10.80 1.90 -52.02
CA VAL A 77 10.41 1.01 -50.91
C VAL A 77 8.94 0.61 -51.03
N PRO A 78 8.61 -0.70 -51.00
CA PRO A 78 7.22 -1.16 -51.00
C PRO A 78 6.40 -0.53 -49.87
N GLU A 79 5.26 0.06 -50.21
CA GLU A 79 4.39 0.78 -49.27
C GLU A 79 3.97 -0.09 -48.07
N GLU A 80 3.76 -1.38 -48.28
CA GLU A 80 3.40 -2.34 -47.23
C GLU A 80 4.49 -2.48 -46.16
N LEU A 81 5.77 -2.47 -46.56
CA LEU A 81 6.88 -2.53 -45.61
C LEU A 81 6.97 -1.25 -44.77
N VAL A 82 6.78 -0.09 -45.40
CA VAL A 82 6.74 1.20 -44.69
C VAL A 82 5.58 1.23 -43.70
N ARG A 83 4.39 0.80 -44.11
CA ARG A 83 3.21 0.74 -43.24
C ARG A 83 3.40 -0.23 -42.08
N GLY A 84 4.01 -1.39 -42.34
CA GLY A 84 4.37 -2.37 -41.31
C GLY A 84 5.35 -1.81 -40.27
N ALA A 85 6.42 -1.14 -40.74
CA ALA A 85 7.41 -0.52 -39.87
C ALA A 85 6.81 0.60 -38.99
N LEU A 86 5.97 1.48 -39.57
CA LEU A 86 5.30 2.53 -38.82
C LEU A 86 4.31 1.97 -37.77
N ARG A 87 3.60 0.89 -38.11
CA ARG A 87 2.73 0.20 -37.14
C ARG A 87 3.55 -0.43 -36.00
N ALA A 88 4.67 -1.08 -36.31
CA ALA A 88 5.55 -1.66 -35.30
C ALA A 88 6.13 -0.58 -34.38
N LEU A 89 6.52 0.58 -34.93
CA LEU A 89 6.99 1.72 -34.15
C LEU A 89 5.92 2.24 -33.19
N ALA A 90 4.69 2.44 -33.67
CA ALA A 90 3.57 2.86 -32.82
C ALA A 90 3.29 1.85 -31.69
N GLN A 91 3.34 0.54 -31.99
CA GLN A 91 3.19 -0.50 -30.97
C GLN A 91 4.30 -0.47 -29.93
N LEU A 92 5.54 -0.19 -30.32
CA LEU A 92 6.65 -0.02 -29.38
C LEU A 92 6.45 1.22 -28.50
N GLU A 93 5.98 2.33 -29.05
CA GLU A 93 5.64 3.53 -28.29
C GLU A 93 4.56 3.24 -27.24
N ASP A 94 3.49 2.55 -27.63
CA ASP A 94 2.40 2.15 -26.73
C ASP A 94 2.91 1.26 -25.59
N VAL A 95 3.69 0.22 -25.91
CA VAL A 95 4.23 -0.73 -24.91
C VAL A 95 5.19 -0.03 -23.94
N LEU A 96 6.04 0.88 -24.43
CA LEU A 96 6.92 1.66 -23.54
C LEU A 96 6.10 2.57 -22.63
N GLY A 97 5.06 3.22 -23.14
CA GLY A 97 4.14 4.03 -22.33
C GLY A 97 3.45 3.22 -21.24
N ASP A 98 2.94 2.03 -21.56
CA ASP A 98 2.33 1.14 -20.57
C ASP A 98 3.35 0.68 -19.51
N THR A 99 4.59 0.42 -19.92
CA THR A 99 5.67 -0.01 -19.01
C THR A 99 6.11 1.13 -18.08
N GLU A 100 6.18 2.36 -18.58
CA GLU A 100 6.44 3.56 -17.76
C GLU A 100 5.37 3.74 -16.69
N LEU A 101 4.09 3.67 -17.07
CA LEU A 101 2.97 3.76 -16.13
C LEU A 101 2.98 2.63 -15.08
N ALA A 102 3.35 1.41 -15.49
CA ALA A 102 3.50 0.29 -14.57
C ALA A 102 4.66 0.53 -13.58
N MET A 103 5.81 1.00 -14.05
CA MET A 103 6.98 1.30 -13.22
C MET A 103 6.71 2.40 -12.20
N GLU A 104 6.04 3.48 -12.61
CA GLU A 104 5.60 4.55 -11.72
C GLU A 104 4.67 4.02 -10.62
N ARG A 105 3.73 3.13 -10.98
CA ARG A 105 2.84 2.49 -10.01
C ARG A 105 3.59 1.64 -9.01
N VAL A 106 4.52 0.79 -9.46
CA VAL A 106 5.34 -0.03 -8.55
C VAL A 106 6.18 0.85 -7.63
N THR A 107 6.76 1.93 -8.15
CA THR A 107 7.53 2.89 -7.34
C THR A 107 6.67 3.53 -6.25
N ARG A 108 5.43 3.90 -6.58
CA ARG A 108 4.49 4.42 -5.59
C ARG A 108 4.16 3.38 -4.51
N MET A 109 3.84 2.15 -4.91
CA MET A 109 3.55 1.05 -3.97
C MET A 109 4.73 0.76 -3.03
N VAL A 110 5.96 0.71 -3.56
CA VAL A 110 7.17 0.49 -2.76
C VAL A 110 7.36 1.62 -1.74
N ARG A 111 7.19 2.88 -2.15
CA ARG A 111 7.27 4.02 -1.23
C ARG A 111 6.17 4.00 -0.16
N SER A 112 4.96 3.62 -0.52
CA SER A 112 3.85 3.47 0.43
C SER A 112 4.13 2.36 1.45
N LEU A 113 4.74 1.25 1.03
CA LEU A 113 5.20 0.18 1.93
C LEU A 113 6.38 0.62 2.81
N GLU A 114 7.38 1.28 2.23
CA GLU A 114 8.54 1.82 2.96
C GLU A 114 8.07 2.78 4.04
N SER A 115 7.20 3.73 3.69
CA SER A 115 6.60 4.66 4.64
C SER A 115 5.78 3.93 5.70
N ALA A 116 4.96 2.93 5.34
CA ALA A 116 4.19 2.16 6.31
C ALA A 116 5.09 1.37 7.27
N THR A 117 6.23 0.90 6.80
CA THR A 117 7.16 0.02 7.53
C THR A 117 8.10 0.79 8.44
N LEU A 118 8.65 1.93 8.00
CA LEU A 118 9.74 2.64 8.69
C LEU A 118 9.28 3.85 9.54
N SER A 119 7.98 4.11 9.70
CA SER A 119 7.47 5.34 10.36
C SER A 119 7.45 5.32 11.91
N GLN A 120 8.38 4.64 12.58
CA GLN A 120 8.38 4.54 14.04
C GLN A 120 8.41 5.90 14.77
N GLY A 121 7.68 5.98 15.90
CA GLY A 121 7.68 7.13 16.82
C GLY A 121 6.86 8.35 16.37
N ARG A 122 6.25 8.32 15.18
CA ARG A 122 5.32 9.35 14.72
C ARG A 122 3.91 8.78 14.71
N THR A 123 2.96 9.50 15.31
CA THR A 123 1.53 9.24 15.07
C THR A 123 1.25 9.56 13.60
N PRO A 124 1.01 8.55 12.74
CA PRO A 124 0.80 8.81 11.32
C PRO A 124 -0.48 9.63 11.13
N LEU A 125 -0.50 10.41 10.06
CA LEU A 125 -1.74 11.04 9.65
C LEU A 125 -2.66 9.97 9.06
N VAL A 126 -3.95 10.05 9.38
CA VAL A 126 -4.98 9.19 8.82
C VAL A 126 -4.96 9.23 7.29
N SER A 127 -4.75 10.42 6.72
CA SER A 127 -4.62 10.60 5.27
C SER A 127 -3.46 9.80 4.68
N GLN A 128 -2.33 9.66 5.39
CA GLN A 128 -1.19 8.88 4.92
C GLN A 128 -1.49 7.38 4.92
N ILE A 129 -2.18 6.89 5.96
CA ILE A 129 -2.62 5.49 6.03
C ILE A 129 -3.57 5.18 4.87
N VAL A 130 -4.55 6.06 4.67
CA VAL A 130 -5.58 5.91 3.64
C VAL A 130 -4.99 5.96 2.24
N GLU A 131 -4.10 6.92 1.96
CA GLU A 131 -3.40 7.04 0.68
C GLU A 131 -2.55 5.79 0.39
N ALA A 132 -1.73 5.36 1.35
CA ALA A 132 -0.89 4.18 1.20
C ALA A 132 -1.72 2.90 0.99
N ALA A 133 -2.82 2.73 1.73
CA ALA A 133 -3.69 1.59 1.58
C ALA A 133 -4.46 1.60 0.24
N ALA A 134 -4.92 2.77 -0.21
CA ALA A 134 -5.59 2.93 -1.49
C ALA A 134 -4.64 2.64 -2.66
N ASP A 135 -3.37 3.07 -2.58
CA ASP A 135 -2.34 2.73 -3.56
C ASP A 135 -2.10 1.23 -3.65
N LEU A 136 -1.99 0.56 -2.49
CA LEU A 136 -1.81 -0.90 -2.44
C LEU A 136 -3.01 -1.66 -3.01
N ALA A 137 -4.23 -1.20 -2.74
CA ALA A 137 -5.45 -1.84 -3.21
C ALA A 137 -5.87 -1.39 -4.62
N HIS A 138 -5.16 -0.46 -5.24
CA HIS A 138 -5.59 0.23 -6.47
C HIS A 138 -5.97 -0.72 -7.60
N HIS A 139 -5.20 -1.79 -7.82
CA HIS A 139 -5.49 -2.74 -8.90
C HIS A 139 -6.85 -3.41 -8.72
N ALA A 140 -7.16 -3.87 -7.50
CA ALA A 140 -8.42 -4.51 -7.20
C ALA A 140 -9.59 -3.51 -7.27
N THR A 141 -9.42 -2.33 -6.66
CA THR A 141 -10.50 -1.33 -6.56
C THR A 141 -10.81 -0.66 -7.90
N LYS A 142 -9.84 -0.48 -8.79
CA LYS A 142 -10.06 0.09 -10.13
C LYS A 142 -11.07 -0.72 -10.94
N LEU A 143 -11.07 -2.04 -10.82
CA LEU A 143 -11.96 -2.92 -11.59
C LEU A 143 -13.45 -2.75 -11.22
N VAL A 144 -13.72 -2.21 -10.04
CA VAL A 144 -15.09 -2.00 -9.53
C VAL A 144 -15.48 -0.53 -9.48
N GLY A 145 -14.71 0.39 -10.07
CA GLY A 145 -15.03 1.83 -10.09
C GLY A 145 -14.24 2.69 -9.09
N GLY A 146 -13.27 2.12 -8.38
CA GLY A 146 -12.39 2.84 -7.45
C GLY A 146 -12.96 3.02 -6.05
N VAL A 147 -12.30 3.85 -5.25
CA VAL A 147 -12.69 4.19 -3.87
C VAL A 147 -12.98 5.69 -3.76
N ARG A 148 -14.12 6.06 -3.18
CA ARG A 148 -14.52 7.43 -2.88
C ARG A 148 -14.44 7.65 -1.39
N TRP A 149 -13.54 8.53 -0.97
CA TRP A 149 -13.31 8.82 0.45
C TRP A 149 -14.14 10.02 0.91
N SER A 150 -14.69 9.91 2.12
CA SER A 150 -15.40 10.97 2.82
C SER A 150 -14.94 11.01 4.30
N GLY A 151 -15.10 12.17 4.96
CA GLY A 151 -14.69 12.32 6.37
C GLY A 151 -13.17 12.39 6.61
N LEU A 152 -12.36 12.48 5.55
CA LEU A 152 -10.91 12.72 5.66
C LEU A 152 -10.64 14.18 6.04
N GLU A 153 -10.70 14.51 7.33
CA GLU A 153 -10.23 15.81 7.78
C GLU A 153 -8.69 15.87 7.72
N PRO A 154 -8.12 16.97 7.18
CA PRO A 154 -6.68 17.16 7.18
C PRO A 154 -6.14 17.19 8.62
N GLY A 155 -5.06 16.46 8.88
CA GLY A 155 -4.33 16.58 10.15
C GLY A 155 -4.79 15.65 11.27
N ILE A 156 -5.80 14.80 11.07
CA ILE A 156 -6.14 13.75 12.05
C ILE A 156 -4.95 12.81 12.19
N ARG A 157 -4.48 12.64 13.42
CA ARG A 157 -3.44 11.69 13.80
C ARG A 157 -4.08 10.49 14.50
N THR A 158 -3.55 9.30 14.26
CA THR A 158 -3.98 8.09 14.94
C THR A 158 -2.84 7.50 15.77
N SER A 159 -3.20 6.81 16.85
CA SER A 159 -2.27 5.96 17.61
C SER A 159 -1.97 4.62 16.93
N ALA A 160 -2.74 4.27 15.88
CA ALA A 160 -2.57 3.06 15.10
C ALA A 160 -1.20 3.03 14.40
N PRO A 161 -0.38 1.98 14.61
CA PRO A 161 0.86 1.81 13.86
C PRO A 161 0.56 1.64 12.37
N SER A 162 1.23 2.41 11.51
CA SER A 162 1.09 2.31 10.05
C SER A 162 1.40 0.90 9.52
N THR A 163 2.32 0.19 10.16
CA THR A 163 2.69 -1.21 9.88
C THR A 163 1.52 -2.18 9.98
N ARG A 164 0.53 -1.86 10.82
CA ARG A 164 -0.70 -2.66 10.99
C ARG A 164 -1.86 -2.05 10.20
N ALA A 165 -2.02 -0.73 10.26
CA ALA A 165 -3.18 -0.05 9.69
C ALA A 165 -3.22 -0.10 8.15
N VAL A 166 -2.08 0.15 7.50
CA VAL A 166 -1.99 0.20 6.02
C VAL A 166 -2.29 -1.17 5.39
N PRO A 167 -1.63 -2.28 5.77
CA PRO A 167 -1.91 -3.58 5.16
C PRO A 167 -3.33 -4.07 5.44
N ARG A 168 -3.88 -3.79 6.63
CA ARG A 168 -5.26 -4.16 6.98
C ARG A 168 -6.27 -3.43 6.10
N LEU A 169 -6.15 -2.12 5.99
CA LEU A 169 -7.05 -1.33 5.16
C LEU A 169 -6.92 -1.71 3.67
N ALA A 170 -5.69 -1.92 3.19
CA ALA A 170 -5.45 -2.36 1.81
C ALA A 170 -6.10 -3.73 1.53
N ALA A 171 -5.95 -4.69 2.45
CA ALA A 171 -6.56 -6.01 2.34
C ALA A 171 -8.10 -5.91 2.33
N ALA A 172 -8.69 -5.13 3.23
CA ALA A 172 -10.13 -4.93 3.29
C ALA A 172 -10.68 -4.33 1.99
N LEU A 173 -10.01 -3.31 1.44
CA LEU A 173 -10.37 -2.70 0.16
C LEU A 173 -10.28 -3.71 -1.00
N ALA A 174 -9.19 -4.49 -1.07
CA ALA A 174 -9.00 -5.49 -2.11
C ALA A 174 -10.01 -6.64 -2.02
N THR A 175 -10.32 -7.09 -0.81
CA THR A 175 -11.35 -8.10 -0.53
C THR A 175 -12.73 -7.61 -0.97
N LEU A 176 -13.12 -6.41 -0.57
CA LEU A 176 -14.41 -5.83 -0.94
C LEU A 176 -14.52 -5.66 -2.47
N ALA A 177 -13.47 -5.15 -3.10
CA ALA A 177 -13.43 -5.02 -4.55
C ALA A 177 -13.55 -6.37 -5.28
N THR A 178 -12.90 -7.41 -4.77
CA THR A 178 -13.02 -8.76 -5.34
C THR A 178 -14.44 -9.30 -5.24
N ALA A 179 -15.12 -9.06 -4.11
CA ALA A 179 -16.51 -9.46 -3.92
C ALA A 179 -17.45 -8.73 -4.90
N LEU A 180 -17.34 -7.40 -4.97
CA LEU A 180 -18.13 -6.57 -5.90
C LEU A 180 -17.89 -6.93 -7.37
N GLY A 181 -16.65 -7.28 -7.73
CA GLY A 181 -16.30 -7.70 -9.09
C GLY A 181 -16.97 -9.02 -9.50
N ARG A 182 -17.15 -9.97 -8.57
CA ARG A 182 -17.85 -11.24 -8.85
C ARG A 182 -19.35 -11.04 -9.10
N GLU A 183 -19.93 -10.02 -8.49
CA GLU A 183 -21.32 -9.61 -8.72
C GLU A 183 -21.50 -8.74 -9.98
N GLY A 184 -20.40 -8.41 -10.68
CA GLY A 184 -20.42 -7.54 -11.86
C GLY A 184 -20.72 -6.07 -11.52
N SER A 185 -20.48 -5.64 -10.29
CA SER A 185 -20.71 -4.26 -9.85
C SER A 185 -19.54 -3.35 -10.24
N ALA A 186 -19.85 -2.23 -10.88
CA ALA A 186 -18.90 -1.14 -11.20
C ALA A 186 -19.21 0.15 -10.43
N ALA A 187 -19.94 0.05 -9.30
CA ALA A 187 -20.46 1.19 -8.55
C ALA A 187 -19.42 1.90 -7.65
N GLY A 188 -18.22 1.34 -7.53
CA GLY A 188 -17.17 1.79 -6.63
C GLY A 188 -17.40 1.35 -5.19
N ILE A 189 -16.43 1.73 -4.35
CA ILE A 189 -16.46 1.59 -2.89
C ILE A 189 -16.59 2.99 -2.31
N ASP A 190 -17.54 3.19 -1.41
CA ASP A 190 -17.66 4.41 -0.60
C ASP A 190 -17.03 4.15 0.76
N ALA A 191 -15.99 4.92 1.08
CA ALA A 191 -15.23 4.82 2.31
C ALA A 191 -15.42 6.08 3.16
N ALA A 192 -15.81 5.91 4.42
CA ALA A 192 -15.87 6.99 5.40
C ALA A 192 -14.90 6.71 6.53
N VAL A 193 -14.22 7.75 7.01
CA VAL A 193 -13.24 7.66 8.08
C VAL A 193 -13.71 8.49 9.25
N GLU A 194 -13.77 7.86 10.42
CA GLU A 194 -14.19 8.48 11.68
C GLU A 194 -13.07 8.33 12.70
N GLY A 195 -12.63 9.44 13.29
CA GLY A 195 -11.69 9.42 14.40
C GLY A 195 -12.42 9.04 15.70
N GLU A 196 -11.88 8.11 16.46
CA GLU A 196 -12.42 7.77 17.77
C GLU A 196 -11.80 8.65 18.88
N PRO A 197 -12.54 8.91 19.99
CA PRO A 197 -12.07 9.74 21.10
C PRO A 197 -10.76 9.24 21.74
N GLU A 198 -10.49 7.93 21.66
CA GLU A 198 -9.31 7.29 22.25
C GLU A 198 -8.12 7.22 21.28
N GLY A 199 -8.17 7.88 20.12
CA GLY A 199 -7.11 7.88 19.11
C GLY A 199 -7.13 6.69 18.14
N GLY A 200 -8.12 5.80 18.31
CA GLY A 200 -8.48 4.77 17.35
C GLY A 200 -9.02 5.36 16.05
N LEU A 201 -8.91 4.59 14.98
CA LEU A 201 -9.38 5.02 13.66
C LEU A 201 -10.42 4.02 13.17
N ARG A 202 -11.65 4.49 12.96
CA ARG A 202 -12.72 3.67 12.39
C ARG A 202 -12.88 3.96 10.92
N VAL A 203 -12.82 2.91 10.09
CA VAL A 203 -13.09 3.03 8.64
C VAL A 203 -14.33 2.23 8.28
N HIS A 204 -15.30 2.91 7.69
CA HIS A 204 -16.54 2.34 7.17
C HIS A 204 -16.43 2.17 5.66
N LEU A 205 -16.45 0.93 5.18
CA LEU A 205 -16.42 0.60 3.76
C LEU A 205 -17.80 0.10 3.32
N THR A 206 -18.42 0.83 2.40
CA THR A 206 -19.78 0.57 1.91
C THR A 206 -19.77 0.49 0.38
N SER A 207 -20.83 -0.08 -0.20
CA SER A 207 -21.06 -0.06 -1.65
C SER A 207 -22.45 0.51 -1.94
N PRO A 208 -22.63 1.30 -3.03
CA PRO A 208 -23.94 1.85 -3.40
C PRO A 208 -25.01 0.80 -3.71
N ARG A 209 -24.62 -0.45 -3.93
CA ARG A 209 -25.53 -1.57 -4.17
C ARG A 209 -25.50 -2.51 -2.98
N SER A 210 -26.67 -3.08 -2.67
CA SER A 210 -26.80 -4.17 -1.70
C SER A 210 -25.96 -5.36 -2.18
N TYR A 211 -24.85 -5.60 -1.51
CA TYR A 211 -24.08 -6.85 -1.62
C TYR A 211 -24.37 -7.69 -0.36
N ASP A 212 -24.21 -9.01 -0.42
CA ASP A 212 -24.37 -9.87 0.75
C ASP A 212 -23.13 -9.78 1.65
N PRO A 213 -23.22 -9.19 2.85
CA PRO A 213 -22.07 -9.04 3.76
C PRO A 213 -21.50 -10.38 4.21
N SER A 214 -22.32 -11.44 4.21
CA SER A 214 -21.88 -12.79 4.60
C SER A 214 -20.88 -13.38 3.59
N ALA A 215 -20.87 -12.91 2.34
CA ALA A 215 -19.90 -13.32 1.32
C ALA A 215 -18.47 -12.82 1.64
N LEU A 216 -18.33 -11.80 2.49
CA LEU A 216 -17.03 -11.26 2.92
C LEU A 216 -16.43 -11.99 4.13
N ALA A 217 -17.26 -12.67 4.93
CA ALA A 217 -16.85 -13.29 6.18
C ALA A 217 -15.63 -14.25 6.04
N PRO A 218 -15.51 -15.10 5.01
CA PRO A 218 -14.36 -15.99 4.86
C PRO A 218 -13.04 -15.25 4.61
N PHE A 219 -13.11 -14.11 3.92
CA PHE A 219 -11.93 -13.31 3.58
C PHE A 219 -11.49 -12.44 4.77
N LEU A 220 -12.45 -11.96 5.57
CA LEU A 220 -12.17 -11.14 6.74
C LEU A 220 -11.69 -11.96 7.95
N GLN A 221 -12.04 -13.25 8.03
CA GLN A 221 -11.43 -14.18 9.00
C GLN A 221 -9.91 -14.32 8.81
N GLN A 222 -9.39 -14.11 7.60
CA GLN A 222 -7.94 -14.11 7.35
C GLN A 222 -7.26 -12.82 7.84
N ALA A 223 -8.00 -11.72 8.01
CA ALA A 223 -7.46 -10.42 8.42
C ALA A 223 -7.14 -10.31 9.93
N LYS A 224 -7.44 -11.33 10.74
CA LYS A 224 -7.18 -11.44 12.21
C LYS A 224 -7.24 -10.11 13.00
N GLY A 225 -8.39 -9.90 13.65
CA GLY A 225 -8.60 -8.92 14.72
C GLY A 225 -9.02 -7.53 14.22
N ALA A 226 -10.10 -7.01 14.81
CA ALA A 226 -10.64 -5.66 14.62
C ALA A 226 -11.35 -5.36 13.29
N VAL A 227 -11.95 -6.37 12.66
CA VAL A 227 -12.88 -6.18 11.53
C VAL A 227 -14.28 -6.62 11.94
N ASP A 228 -15.21 -5.68 12.00
CA ASP A 228 -16.63 -5.94 12.23
C ASP A 228 -17.41 -5.82 10.91
N VAL A 229 -18.20 -6.84 10.57
CA VAL A 229 -18.99 -6.87 9.34
C VAL A 229 -20.40 -6.46 9.71
N ALA A 230 -20.76 -5.23 9.36
CA ALA A 230 -22.09 -4.71 9.57
C ALA A 230 -22.96 -4.93 8.31
N PRO A 231 -24.30 -4.92 8.44
CA PRO A 231 -25.21 -5.09 7.30
C PRO A 231 -25.01 -4.05 6.19
N ASP A 232 -24.47 -2.89 6.54
CA ASP A 232 -24.21 -1.75 5.68
C ASP A 232 -22.75 -1.66 5.19
N GLY A 233 -21.83 -2.47 5.70
CA GLY A 233 -20.41 -2.32 5.36
C GLY A 233 -19.40 -3.11 6.20
N ILE A 234 -18.12 -2.86 5.92
CA ILE A 234 -17.00 -3.33 6.75
C ILE A 234 -16.59 -2.19 7.67
N ARG A 235 -16.49 -2.46 8.97
CA ARG A 235 -15.90 -1.57 9.96
C ARG A 235 -14.53 -2.10 10.35
N LEU A 236 -13.52 -1.24 10.25
CA LEU A 236 -12.16 -1.53 10.65
C LEU A 236 -11.81 -0.63 11.82
N ASP A 237 -11.42 -1.22 12.96
CA ASP A 237 -10.77 -0.47 14.03
C ASP A 237 -9.25 -0.60 13.82
N LEU A 238 -8.65 0.49 13.34
CA LEU A 238 -7.22 0.59 13.04
C LEU A 238 -6.46 1.15 14.24
#